data_AF-A0A3G8JKN3-F1
#
_entry.id   AF-A0A3G8JKN3-F1
#
_cell.length_a   1.000
_cell.length_b   1.000
_cell.length_c   1.000
_cell.angle_alpha   90.00
_cell.angle_beta   90.00
_cell.angle_gamma   90.00
#
_symmetry.space_group_name_H-M   'P 1'
#
loop_
_entity.id
_entity.type
_entity.pdbx_description
1 polymer ?
#
loop_
_entity_poly.entity_id
_entity_poly.type
_entity_poly.pdbx_seq_one_letter_code
_entity_poly.pdbx_strand_id
1 'polypeptide(L)'
;MSDPADDVNANPTGVVGETADPDHSRRTLLTALGGIALLLVGMGLGLLIAAMLHSDDASVAEAPPAADSAAVGFAQDMIRHHEQGVEMATIELENGTDPQVRSMAFDILTAQSNEIGQMQSWLTRWGYPLINPNSPMAWMGHDASGHGGAGHGGGDDHSGHADHDMGAMPSGSMPSGSMPSGAMPADTAAEAPPMPGMATTAEMNRLRSLRGTEADVYFLQLMLRHHEGGVPMMEYAADPANVSEDYVRNLATAMKATQDKEITVIEQMLAERNAAPLPMN
;
A
#
# COMPACT_ATOMS: atom_id res chain seq x y z
N MET A 1 70.63 18.32 40.08
CA MET A 1 69.83 18.95 41.15
C MET A 1 69.33 17.85 42.07
N SER A 2 69.25 18.15 43.35
CA SER A 2 69.19 17.30 44.53
C SER A 2 67.91 16.48 44.76
N ASP A 3 68.08 15.42 45.53
CA ASP A 3 67.19 14.65 46.45
C ASP A 3 66.33 15.55 47.39
N PRO A 4 65.49 15.07 48.37
CA PRO A 4 64.88 13.76 48.68
C PRO A 4 63.38 13.83 49.16
N ALA A 5 62.91 12.69 49.69
CA ALA A 5 61.67 12.37 50.41
C ALA A 5 61.22 13.25 51.59
N ASP A 6 59.93 13.13 51.97
CA ASP A 6 59.38 13.05 53.35
C ASP A 6 57.87 12.67 53.24
N ASP A 7 57.39 11.54 53.80
CA ASP A 7 56.86 11.36 55.18
C ASP A 7 55.49 12.09 55.34
N VAL A 8 54.38 11.55 55.85
CA VAL A 8 54.17 10.86 57.13
C VAL A 8 52.77 10.21 57.16
N ASN A 9 52.69 9.09 57.88
CA ASN A 9 51.51 8.42 58.39
C ASN A 9 50.86 9.20 59.55
N ALA A 10 49.54 9.45 59.50
CA ALA A 10 48.71 9.66 60.68
C ALA A 10 47.22 9.45 60.37
N ASN A 11 46.59 8.42 60.93
CA ASN A 11 45.28 8.60 61.56
C ASN A 11 45.05 7.57 62.69
N PRO A 12 44.78 8.01 63.93
CA PRO A 12 44.56 7.14 65.07
C PRO A 12 43.06 6.85 65.31
N THR A 13 42.82 5.70 65.95
CA THR A 13 41.75 5.43 66.95
C THR A 13 40.26 5.54 66.57
N GLY A 14 39.51 4.48 66.92
CA GLY A 14 38.16 4.65 67.49
C GLY A 14 37.04 3.92 66.77
N VAL A 15 36.94 2.60 66.95
CA VAL A 15 35.67 1.88 66.75
C VAL A 15 34.77 2.23 67.94
N VAL A 16 33.76 3.07 67.72
CA VAL A 16 32.61 3.22 68.60
C VAL A 16 31.40 2.66 67.85
N GLY A 17 30.81 1.60 68.39
CA GLY A 17 29.61 0.98 67.83
C GLY A 17 28.39 1.87 68.01
N GLU A 18 27.75 2.26 66.92
CA GLU A 18 26.42 2.85 66.91
C GLU A 18 25.40 1.70 66.98
N THR A 19 24.76 1.50 68.12
CA THR A 19 23.60 0.60 68.23
C THR A 19 22.38 1.31 67.66
N ALA A 20 21.94 0.92 66.47
CA ALA A 20 20.71 1.45 65.88
C ALA A 20 19.50 1.19 66.79
N ASP A 21 18.78 2.25 67.15
CA ASP A 21 17.55 2.22 67.94
C ASP A 21 16.40 1.52 67.17
N PRO A 22 15.89 0.38 67.66
CA PRO A 22 14.88 -0.41 66.95
C PRO A 22 13.49 0.24 66.92
N ASP A 23 13.20 1.25 67.75
CA ASP A 23 11.89 1.88 67.83
C ASP A 23 11.68 2.91 66.69
N HIS A 24 12.74 3.61 66.29
CA HIS A 24 12.71 4.50 65.14
C HIS A 24 12.50 3.76 63.81
N SER A 25 13.13 2.59 63.66
CA SER A 25 13.04 1.76 62.44
C SER A 25 11.67 1.11 62.26
N ARG A 26 10.98 0.74 63.36
CA ARG A 26 9.61 0.21 63.31
C ARG A 26 8.58 1.28 62.95
N ARG A 27 8.75 2.52 63.43
CA ARG A 27 7.82 3.63 63.18
C ARG A 27 7.90 4.11 61.72
N THR A 28 9.08 4.17 61.11
CA THR A 28 9.24 4.48 59.68
C THR A 28 8.74 3.37 58.77
N LEU A 29 8.83 2.10 59.18
CA LEU A 29 8.34 0.96 58.40
C LEU A 29 6.79 0.89 58.39
N LEU A 30 6.15 1.21 59.52
CA LEU A 30 4.69 1.26 59.63
C LEU A 30 4.06 2.44 58.86
N THR A 31 4.70 3.61 58.83
CA THR A 31 4.23 4.75 58.03
C THR A 31 4.43 4.53 56.54
N ALA A 32 5.54 3.89 56.13
CA ALA A 32 5.78 3.51 54.73
C ALA A 32 4.75 2.48 54.24
N LEU A 33 4.44 1.46 55.04
CA LEU A 33 3.41 0.45 54.70
C LEU A 33 1.99 1.06 54.66
N GLY A 34 1.67 1.98 55.57
CA GLY A 34 0.40 2.71 55.55
C GLY A 34 0.23 3.59 54.30
N GLY A 35 1.29 4.25 53.87
CA GLY A 35 1.30 5.04 52.62
C GLY A 35 1.12 4.18 51.36
N ILE A 36 1.76 3.01 51.31
CA ILE A 36 1.64 2.06 50.19
C ILE A 36 0.22 1.46 50.14
N ALA A 37 -0.36 1.10 51.28
CA ALA A 37 -1.73 0.59 51.33
C ALA A 37 -2.76 1.65 50.86
N LEU A 38 -2.57 2.93 51.23
CA LEU A 38 -3.44 4.02 50.78
C LEU A 38 -3.31 4.27 49.27
N LEU A 39 -2.08 4.20 48.73
CA LEU A 39 -1.82 4.32 47.29
C LEU A 39 -2.41 3.16 46.50
N LEU A 40 -2.35 1.93 47.01
CA LEU A 40 -2.91 0.76 46.34
C LEU A 40 -4.45 0.77 46.36
N VAL A 41 -5.06 1.20 47.45
CA VAL A 41 -6.53 1.40 47.52
C VAL A 41 -6.96 2.57 46.64
N GLY A 42 -6.20 3.68 46.63
CA GLY A 42 -6.45 4.82 45.74
C GLY A 42 -6.29 4.48 44.26
N MET A 43 -5.29 3.68 43.90
CA MET A 43 -5.09 3.20 42.53
C MET A 43 -6.14 2.17 42.14
N GLY A 44 -6.49 1.24 43.03
CA GLY A 44 -7.57 0.28 42.81
C GLY A 44 -8.91 0.99 42.60
N LEU A 45 -9.25 1.95 43.46
CA LEU A 45 -10.48 2.74 43.34
C LEU A 45 -10.46 3.68 42.13
N GLY A 46 -9.30 4.27 41.80
CA GLY A 46 -9.12 5.08 40.61
C GLY A 46 -9.28 4.28 39.31
N LEU A 47 -8.75 3.06 39.25
CA LEU A 47 -8.94 2.13 38.13
C LEU A 47 -10.39 1.65 38.02
N LEU A 48 -11.07 1.45 39.15
CA LEU A 48 -12.47 1.02 39.19
C LEU A 48 -13.43 2.16 38.79
N ILE A 49 -13.15 3.39 39.21
CA ILE A 49 -13.86 4.59 38.77
C ILE A 49 -13.58 4.85 37.29
N ALA A 50 -12.33 4.72 36.83
CA ALA A 50 -12.01 4.83 35.40
C ALA A 50 -12.78 3.78 34.57
N ALA A 51 -12.83 2.52 35.00
CA ALA A 51 -13.60 1.48 34.31
C ALA A 51 -15.12 1.74 34.27
N MET A 52 -15.69 2.34 35.33
CA MET A 52 -17.11 2.73 35.39
C MET A 52 -17.44 4.03 34.64
N LEU A 53 -16.45 4.91 34.42
CA LEU A 53 -16.63 6.13 33.62
C LEU A 53 -16.36 5.88 32.12
N HIS A 54 -15.60 4.84 31.78
CA HIS A 54 -15.34 4.42 30.39
C HIS A 54 -16.30 3.33 29.89
N SER A 55 -17.23 2.83 30.73
CA SER A 55 -18.22 1.82 30.32
C SER A 55 -19.33 2.35 29.40
N ASP A 56 -19.38 3.65 29.14
CA ASP A 56 -20.29 4.28 28.17
C ASP A 56 -19.63 4.58 26.82
N ASP A 57 -18.33 4.29 26.67
CA ASP A 57 -17.62 4.36 25.38
C ASP A 57 -17.34 2.96 24.85
N ALA A 58 -18.38 2.12 24.88
CA ALA A 58 -18.46 1.02 23.93
C ALA A 58 -18.57 1.67 22.56
N SER A 59 -17.42 1.96 21.95
CA SER A 59 -17.30 2.40 20.56
C SER A 59 -18.29 1.56 19.77
N VAL A 60 -19.38 2.18 19.33
CA VAL A 60 -20.34 1.52 18.46
C VAL A 60 -19.49 1.12 17.27
N ALA A 61 -19.16 -0.16 17.15
CA ALA A 61 -18.23 -0.61 16.12
C ALA A 61 -18.84 -0.15 14.80
N GLU A 62 -18.19 0.82 14.16
CA GLU A 62 -18.65 1.37 12.91
C GLU A 62 -18.83 0.20 11.94
N ALA A 63 -20.04 0.08 11.38
CA ALA A 63 -20.32 -1.01 10.46
C ALA A 63 -19.29 -0.97 9.33
N PRO A 64 -18.82 -2.13 8.83
CA PRO A 64 -17.91 -2.13 7.71
C PRO A 64 -18.55 -1.40 6.50
N PRO A 65 -17.75 -0.76 5.64
CA PRO A 65 -18.24 -0.18 4.40
C PRO A 65 -18.96 -1.23 3.56
N ALA A 66 -19.89 -0.81 2.70
CA ALA A 66 -20.55 -1.72 1.77
C ALA A 66 -19.52 -2.46 0.89
N ALA A 67 -19.81 -3.71 0.54
CA ALA A 67 -18.88 -4.56 -0.21
C ALA A 67 -18.52 -4.01 -1.60
N ASP A 68 -19.44 -3.26 -2.21
CA ASP A 68 -19.34 -2.58 -3.49
C ASP A 68 -18.94 -1.10 -3.36
N SER A 69 -18.53 -0.67 -2.15
CA SER A 69 -18.09 0.71 -1.92
C SER A 69 -16.73 1.01 -2.56
N ALA A 70 -16.52 2.30 -2.85
CA ALA A 70 -15.24 2.82 -3.31
C ALA A 70 -14.09 2.49 -2.35
N ALA A 71 -14.31 2.50 -1.03
CA ALA A 71 -13.29 2.18 -0.04
C ALA A 71 -12.78 0.74 -0.16
N VAL A 72 -13.70 -0.23 -0.34
CA VAL A 72 -13.36 -1.64 -0.47
C VAL A 72 -12.67 -1.90 -1.81
N GLY A 73 -13.25 -1.40 -2.90
CA GLY A 73 -12.69 -1.56 -4.24
C GLY A 73 -11.30 -0.92 -4.39
N PHE A 74 -11.12 0.30 -3.87
CA PHE A 74 -9.83 0.98 -3.82
C PHE A 74 -8.78 0.16 -3.08
N ALA A 75 -9.09 -0.34 -1.88
CA ALA A 75 -8.15 -1.13 -1.11
C ALA A 75 -7.72 -2.40 -1.85
N GLN A 76 -8.66 -3.13 -2.46
CA GLN A 76 -8.36 -4.37 -3.20
C GLN A 76 -7.53 -4.11 -4.46
N ASP A 77 -7.92 -3.12 -5.25
CA ASP A 77 -7.26 -2.82 -6.52
C ASP A 77 -5.90 -2.15 -6.30
N MET A 78 -5.79 -1.24 -5.32
CA MET A 78 -4.52 -0.59 -4.99
C MET A 78 -3.53 -1.56 -4.34
N ILE A 79 -3.96 -2.58 -3.58
CA ILE A 79 -3.07 -3.68 -3.14
C ILE A 79 -2.42 -4.34 -4.36
N ARG A 80 -3.21 -4.79 -5.34
CA ARG A 80 -2.67 -5.43 -6.55
C ARG A 80 -1.76 -4.48 -7.33
N HIS A 81 -2.12 -3.20 -7.42
CA HIS A 81 -1.33 -2.19 -8.11
C HIS A 81 0.04 -2.01 -7.42
N HIS A 82 0.06 -1.85 -6.09
CA HIS A 82 1.28 -1.72 -5.30
C HIS A 82 2.12 -2.99 -5.23
N GLU A 83 1.52 -4.19 -5.23
CA GLU A 83 2.27 -5.46 -5.29
C GLU A 83 3.18 -5.50 -6.53
N GLN A 84 2.71 -4.98 -7.67
CA GLN A 84 3.55 -4.87 -8.87
C GLN A 84 4.65 -3.82 -8.73
N GLY A 85 4.37 -2.69 -8.07
CA GLY A 85 5.39 -1.67 -7.79
C GLY A 85 6.52 -2.20 -6.88
N VAL A 86 6.15 -2.92 -5.82
CA VAL A 86 7.08 -3.65 -4.94
C VAL A 86 7.89 -4.69 -5.72
N GLU A 87 7.27 -5.42 -6.64
CA GLU A 87 7.96 -6.38 -7.49
C GLU A 87 9.00 -5.69 -8.40
N MET A 88 8.61 -4.62 -9.11
CA MET A 88 9.52 -3.86 -9.97
C MET A 88 10.70 -3.29 -9.18
N ALA A 89 10.44 -2.75 -7.98
CA ALA A 89 11.47 -2.24 -7.09
C ALA A 89 12.43 -3.34 -6.60
N THR A 90 11.90 -4.53 -6.28
CA THR A 90 12.74 -5.68 -5.90
C THR A 90 13.66 -6.09 -7.05
N ILE A 91 13.13 -6.15 -8.28
CA ILE A 91 13.92 -6.48 -9.47
C ILE A 91 15.03 -5.44 -9.69
N GLU A 92 14.74 -4.16 -9.51
CA GLU A 92 15.74 -3.08 -9.63
C GLU A 92 16.84 -3.19 -8.56
N LEU A 93 16.48 -3.51 -7.31
CA LEU A 93 17.45 -3.75 -6.25
C LEU A 93 18.37 -4.95 -6.52
N GLU A 94 17.95 -5.90 -7.35
CA GLU A 94 18.77 -7.05 -7.76
C GLU A 94 19.60 -6.76 -9.02
N ASN A 95 19.01 -6.09 -10.01
CA ASN A 95 19.56 -6.00 -11.36
C ASN A 95 20.20 -4.66 -11.69
N GLY A 96 19.77 -3.59 -11.03
CA GLY A 96 20.22 -2.22 -11.24
C GLY A 96 21.58 -1.94 -10.63
N THR A 97 22.26 -0.94 -11.16
CA THR A 97 23.62 -0.55 -10.75
C THR A 97 23.72 0.87 -10.25
N ASP A 98 22.77 1.73 -10.59
CA ASP A 98 22.82 3.13 -10.19
C ASP A 98 22.41 3.31 -8.72
N PRO A 99 23.28 3.89 -7.85
CA PRO A 99 22.96 4.04 -6.43
C PRO A 99 21.72 4.90 -6.16
N GLN A 100 21.43 5.90 -7.00
CA GLN A 100 20.28 6.78 -6.83
C GLN A 100 18.98 6.05 -7.17
N VAL A 101 18.97 5.30 -8.28
CA VAL A 101 17.80 4.53 -8.71
C VAL A 101 17.51 3.40 -7.72
N ARG A 102 18.54 2.70 -7.25
CA ARG A 102 18.41 1.68 -6.21
C ARG A 102 17.93 2.24 -4.87
N SER A 103 18.35 3.45 -4.49
CA SER A 103 17.84 4.10 -3.27
C SER A 103 16.35 4.39 -3.40
N MET A 104 15.92 4.96 -4.52
CA MET A 104 14.49 5.19 -4.77
C MET A 104 13.70 3.87 -4.80
N ALA A 105 14.22 2.83 -5.44
CA ALA A 105 13.56 1.52 -5.46
C ALA A 105 13.37 0.97 -4.04
N PHE A 106 14.35 1.12 -3.15
CA PHE A 106 14.21 0.74 -1.74
C PHE A 106 13.13 1.55 -1.01
N ASP A 107 13.07 2.86 -1.26
CA ASP A 107 12.07 3.75 -0.66
C ASP A 107 10.65 3.37 -1.12
N ILE A 108 10.45 3.17 -2.43
CA ILE A 108 9.19 2.71 -3.02
C ILE A 108 8.78 1.36 -2.46
N LEU A 109 9.70 0.39 -2.42
CA LEU A 109 9.45 -0.94 -1.85
C LEU A 109 8.93 -0.83 -0.42
N THR A 110 9.58 0.00 0.40
CA THR A 110 9.24 0.15 1.81
C THR A 110 7.91 0.87 1.99
N ALA A 111 7.68 1.98 1.28
CA ALA A 111 6.44 2.76 1.37
C ALA A 111 5.24 1.91 0.92
N GLN A 112 5.31 1.35 -0.29
CA GLN A 112 4.20 0.56 -0.85
C GLN A 112 3.93 -0.72 -0.05
N SER A 113 4.96 -1.37 0.52
CA SER A 113 4.74 -2.52 1.42
C SER A 113 3.97 -2.14 2.70
N ASN A 114 4.24 -0.96 3.27
CA ASN A 114 3.51 -0.47 4.44
C ASN A 114 2.06 -0.10 4.09
N GLU A 115 1.83 0.48 2.91
CA GLU A 115 0.51 0.84 2.38
C GLU A 115 -0.34 -0.41 2.08
N ILE A 116 0.25 -1.44 1.47
CA ILE A 116 -0.36 -2.77 1.30
C ILE A 116 -0.81 -3.31 2.66
N GLY A 117 0.06 -3.28 3.68
CA GLY A 117 -0.28 -3.79 5.01
C GLY A 117 -1.46 -3.06 5.67
N GLN A 118 -1.57 -1.74 5.47
CA GLN A 118 -2.69 -0.95 5.96
C GLN A 118 -4.00 -1.37 5.27
N MET A 119 -4.00 -1.45 3.94
CA MET A 119 -5.19 -1.84 3.17
C MET A 119 -5.62 -3.29 3.45
N GLN A 120 -4.66 -4.22 3.57
CA GLN A 120 -4.93 -5.61 3.96
C GLN A 120 -5.55 -5.70 5.37
N SER A 121 -5.08 -4.87 6.30
CA SER A 121 -5.64 -4.77 7.65
C SER A 121 -7.09 -4.31 7.63
N TRP A 122 -7.43 -3.30 6.81
CA TRP A 122 -8.80 -2.84 6.64
C TRP A 122 -9.71 -3.91 6.07
N LEU A 123 -9.32 -4.54 4.95
CA LEU A 123 -10.10 -5.61 4.32
C LEU A 123 -10.33 -6.79 5.27
N THR A 124 -9.29 -7.19 6.02
CA THR A 124 -9.41 -8.25 7.03
C THR A 124 -10.38 -7.86 8.14
N ARG A 125 -10.30 -6.62 8.64
CA ARG A 125 -11.19 -6.11 9.71
C ARG A 125 -12.64 -6.01 9.23
N TRP A 126 -12.86 -5.60 7.99
CA TRP A 126 -14.19 -5.50 7.39
C TRP A 126 -14.76 -6.86 6.96
N GLY A 127 -13.94 -7.91 6.90
CA GLY A 127 -14.34 -9.26 6.52
C GLY A 127 -14.42 -9.48 5.00
N TYR A 128 -13.65 -8.72 4.22
CA TYR A 128 -13.60 -8.80 2.76
C TYR A 128 -12.34 -9.52 2.25
N PRO A 129 -12.39 -10.17 1.07
CA PRO A 129 -11.22 -10.75 0.44
C PRO A 129 -10.21 -9.67 0.03
N LEU A 130 -8.93 -10.02 0.01
CA LEU A 130 -7.85 -9.11 -0.45
C LEU A 130 -7.89 -8.87 -1.96
N ILE A 131 -8.36 -9.86 -2.72
CA ILE A 131 -8.50 -9.79 -4.17
C ILE A 131 -9.91 -9.31 -4.49
N ASN A 132 -10.01 -8.30 -5.34
CA ASN A 132 -11.30 -7.82 -5.85
C ASN A 132 -12.00 -8.96 -6.64
N PRO A 133 -13.18 -9.41 -6.21
CA PRO A 133 -13.93 -10.45 -6.94
C PRO A 133 -14.66 -9.90 -8.17
N ASN A 134 -14.77 -8.57 -8.29
CA ASN A 134 -15.41 -7.89 -9.41
C ASN A 134 -14.37 -7.48 -10.46
N SER A 135 -14.82 -6.83 -11.53
CA SER A 135 -13.93 -6.18 -12.48
C SER A 135 -13.03 -5.16 -11.77
N PRO A 136 -11.71 -5.12 -12.08
CA PRO A 136 -10.84 -4.04 -11.65
C PRO A 136 -11.46 -2.69 -12.01
N MET A 137 -11.32 -1.72 -11.11
CA MET A 137 -11.80 -0.35 -11.24
C MET A 137 -13.32 -0.16 -11.24
N ALA A 138 -14.12 -1.22 -11.07
CA ALA A 138 -15.59 -1.13 -11.07
C ALA A 138 -16.16 -0.14 -10.05
N TRP A 139 -15.44 0.03 -8.93
CA TRP A 139 -15.76 0.92 -7.83
C TRP A 139 -15.63 2.42 -8.16
N MET A 140 -14.97 2.77 -9.27
CA MET A 140 -14.89 4.16 -9.75
C MET A 140 -16.06 4.58 -10.66
N GLY A 141 -17.05 3.71 -10.86
CA GLY A 141 -18.28 4.05 -11.57
C GLY A 141 -18.17 4.11 -13.11
N HIS A 142 -17.10 3.54 -13.69
CA HIS A 142 -16.97 3.43 -15.14
C HIS A 142 -17.83 2.30 -15.77
N ASP A 143 -18.56 1.55 -14.94
CA ASP A 143 -19.27 0.32 -15.34
C ASP A 143 -20.81 0.44 -15.25
N ALA A 144 -21.34 1.63 -14.95
CA ALA A 144 -22.79 1.87 -14.88
C ALA A 144 -23.33 2.78 -16.00
N SER A 145 -22.50 3.16 -16.96
CA SER A 145 -22.92 3.82 -18.20
C SER A 145 -22.68 2.88 -19.37
N GLY A 146 -23.56 1.88 -19.45
CA GLY A 146 -23.77 1.13 -20.69
C GLY A 146 -24.00 2.08 -21.87
N HIS A 147 -23.72 1.56 -23.06
CA HIS A 147 -24.03 2.14 -24.36
C HIS A 147 -25.38 2.89 -24.38
N GLY A 148 -25.33 4.18 -24.08
CA GLY A 148 -26.41 5.14 -24.30
C GLY A 148 -26.28 5.69 -25.72
N GLY A 149 -26.47 4.82 -26.72
CA GLY A 149 -26.65 5.25 -28.10
C GLY A 149 -27.95 6.04 -28.22
N ALA A 150 -27.86 7.36 -28.11
CA ALA A 150 -28.97 8.27 -28.33
C ALA A 150 -28.64 9.26 -29.45
N GLY A 151 -29.20 8.99 -30.63
CA GLY A 151 -29.68 10.02 -31.54
C GLY A 151 -28.72 10.54 -32.61
N HIS A 152 -28.37 9.71 -33.59
CA HIS A 152 -28.11 10.25 -34.94
C HIS A 152 -29.44 10.70 -35.56
N GLY A 153 -29.76 11.99 -35.40
CA GLY A 153 -30.74 12.70 -36.22
C GLY A 153 -30.14 13.00 -37.59
N GLY A 154 -30.87 12.66 -38.64
CA GLY A 154 -30.42 12.57 -40.03
C GLY A 154 -30.19 13.90 -40.76
N GLY A 155 -29.62 13.75 -41.95
CA GLY A 155 -29.35 14.83 -42.91
C GLY A 155 -28.44 14.39 -44.04
N ASP A 156 -28.99 13.55 -44.92
CA ASP A 156 -28.88 13.51 -46.38
C ASP A 156 -27.54 13.32 -47.13
N ASP A 157 -27.72 12.58 -48.23
CA ASP A 157 -26.93 12.48 -49.46
C ASP A 157 -25.64 11.64 -49.45
N HIS A 158 -25.73 10.43 -50.03
CA HIS A 158 -24.97 10.12 -51.24
C HIS A 158 -25.47 8.84 -51.93
N SER A 159 -25.86 9.02 -53.19
CA SER A 159 -26.22 8.01 -54.19
C SER A 159 -25.07 7.05 -54.51
N GLY A 160 -25.38 5.76 -54.73
CA GLY A 160 -24.61 4.93 -55.66
C GLY A 160 -24.36 3.47 -55.28
N HIS A 161 -24.95 2.59 -56.09
CA HIS A 161 -24.46 1.26 -56.51
C HIS A 161 -24.93 -0.02 -55.78
N ALA A 162 -25.95 -0.62 -56.42
CA ALA A 162 -25.99 -1.98 -56.99
C ALA A 162 -25.90 -3.22 -56.08
N ASP A 163 -27.07 -3.86 -55.94
CA ASP A 163 -27.37 -5.29 -56.13
C ASP A 163 -26.20 -6.28 -56.05
N HIS A 164 -26.22 -7.16 -55.05
CA HIS A 164 -26.00 -8.60 -55.25
C HIS A 164 -26.68 -9.45 -54.17
N ASP A 165 -27.74 -10.13 -54.62
CA ASP A 165 -28.40 -11.29 -54.05
C ASP A 165 -27.47 -12.51 -54.05
N MET A 166 -27.32 -13.19 -52.91
CA MET A 166 -27.05 -14.64 -52.83
C MET A 166 -27.53 -15.22 -51.49
N GLY A 167 -28.70 -15.86 -51.52
CA GLY A 167 -28.82 -17.31 -51.31
C GLY A 167 -28.59 -17.89 -49.90
N ALA A 168 -29.71 -18.20 -49.24
CA ALA A 168 -29.80 -19.09 -48.07
C ALA A 168 -29.40 -20.55 -48.38
N MET A 169 -28.78 -21.22 -47.40
CA MET A 169 -28.65 -22.69 -47.33
C MET A 169 -28.78 -23.15 -45.86
N PRO A 170 -29.70 -24.07 -45.51
CA PRO A 170 -29.67 -24.74 -44.22
C PRO A 170 -29.38 -26.25 -44.32
N SER A 171 -28.95 -26.79 -43.16
CA SER A 171 -28.90 -28.19 -42.72
C SER A 171 -27.72 -29.08 -43.14
N GLY A 172 -27.04 -29.58 -42.10
CA GLY A 172 -26.17 -30.75 -42.14
C GLY A 172 -25.77 -31.18 -40.72
N SER A 173 -26.58 -32.03 -40.08
CA SER A 173 -26.19 -32.79 -38.88
C SER A 173 -25.32 -33.98 -39.27
N MET A 174 -24.32 -34.36 -38.44
CA MET A 174 -23.76 -35.71 -38.13
C MET A 174 -22.36 -35.57 -37.45
N PRO A 175 -21.73 -36.60 -36.86
CA PRO A 175 -21.86 -37.01 -35.46
C PRO A 175 -20.50 -37.03 -34.68
N SER A 176 -20.60 -37.46 -33.41
CA SER A 176 -19.58 -37.59 -32.35
C SER A 176 -18.22 -38.20 -32.74
N GLY A 177 -17.14 -37.60 -32.22
CA GLY A 177 -15.80 -38.20 -32.12
C GLY A 177 -14.98 -37.52 -31.03
N SER A 178 -14.73 -38.22 -29.93
CA SER A 178 -13.75 -37.84 -28.91
C SER A 178 -12.34 -38.21 -29.37
N MET A 179 -11.35 -37.31 -29.21
CA MET A 179 -9.93 -37.55 -28.88
C MET A 179 -9.12 -36.23 -28.99
N PRO A 180 -7.92 -36.11 -28.39
CA PRO A 180 -7.47 -34.94 -27.62
C PRO A 180 -6.25 -34.20 -28.19
N SER A 181 -5.86 -33.13 -27.48
CA SER A 181 -4.59 -32.40 -27.53
C SER A 181 -4.19 -31.71 -28.83
N GLY A 182 -4.12 -30.38 -28.77
CA GLY A 182 -3.24 -29.58 -29.62
C GLY A 182 -3.87 -28.31 -30.16
N ALA A 183 -3.69 -27.21 -29.44
CA ALA A 183 -3.43 -25.88 -29.99
C ALA A 183 -3.38 -24.88 -28.82
N MET A 184 -2.16 -24.56 -28.35
CA MET A 184 -1.95 -23.23 -27.78
C MET A 184 -2.21 -22.24 -28.92
N PRO A 185 -3.12 -21.26 -28.80
CA PRO A 185 -3.06 -20.13 -29.69
C PRO A 185 -1.83 -19.30 -29.26
N ALA A 186 -0.72 -19.52 -29.95
CA ALA A 186 0.33 -18.52 -30.05
C ALA A 186 -0.21 -17.40 -30.93
N ASP A 187 -0.75 -16.38 -30.27
CA ASP A 187 -0.79 -14.96 -30.66
C ASP A 187 -1.94 -14.30 -29.91
N THR A 188 -1.64 -13.74 -28.74
CA THR A 188 -2.47 -12.67 -28.19
C THR A 188 -1.55 -11.48 -28.02
N ALA A 189 -1.85 -10.40 -28.74
CA ALA A 189 -1.32 -9.08 -28.49
C ALA A 189 -1.22 -8.84 -26.98
N ALA A 190 -0.13 -8.22 -26.52
CA ALA A 190 0.14 -7.97 -25.11
C ALA A 190 -1.16 -7.56 -24.39
N GLU A 191 -1.67 -8.46 -23.55
CA GLU A 191 -2.96 -8.30 -22.90
C GLU A 191 -2.91 -6.99 -22.10
N ALA A 192 -3.85 -6.08 -22.37
CA ALA A 192 -3.90 -4.78 -21.72
C ALA A 192 -3.94 -4.99 -20.20
N PRO A 193 -3.06 -4.32 -19.42
CA PRO A 193 -3.03 -4.50 -17.98
C PRO A 193 -4.38 -4.14 -17.34
N PRO A 194 -4.80 -4.86 -16.29
CA PRO A 194 -6.15 -4.71 -15.74
C PRO A 194 -6.42 -3.37 -15.06
N MET A 195 -5.37 -2.56 -14.79
CA MET A 195 -5.49 -1.24 -14.19
C MET A 195 -4.53 -0.26 -14.87
N PRO A 196 -4.85 1.05 -14.89
CA PRO A 196 -4.01 2.06 -15.54
C PRO A 196 -2.57 2.03 -15.04
N GLY A 197 -1.63 2.18 -15.97
CA GLY A 197 -0.21 2.32 -15.67
C GLY A 197 0.55 1.03 -15.35
N MET A 198 -0.16 -0.06 -15.01
CA MET A 198 0.49 -1.33 -14.69
C MET A 198 1.34 -1.86 -15.86
N ALA A 199 2.45 -2.51 -15.54
CA ALA A 199 3.27 -3.22 -16.50
C ALA A 199 2.58 -4.51 -16.96
N THR A 200 2.70 -4.81 -18.24
CA THR A 200 2.30 -6.11 -18.81
C THR A 200 3.23 -7.22 -18.35
N THR A 201 2.81 -8.49 -18.48
CA THR A 201 3.68 -9.65 -18.26
C THR A 201 4.95 -9.61 -19.12
N ALA A 202 4.84 -9.14 -20.37
CA ALA A 202 5.98 -9.02 -21.27
C ALA A 202 6.99 -7.97 -20.79
N GLU A 203 6.51 -6.82 -20.30
CA GLU A 203 7.35 -5.77 -19.74
C GLU A 203 8.01 -6.21 -18.42
N MET A 204 7.28 -6.90 -17.53
CA MET A 204 7.86 -7.47 -16.32
C MET A 204 8.94 -8.51 -16.65
N ASN A 205 8.71 -9.39 -17.63
CA ASN A 205 9.71 -10.35 -18.09
C ASN A 205 10.95 -9.64 -18.67
N ARG A 206 10.74 -8.56 -19.41
CA ARG A 206 11.84 -7.74 -19.93
C ARG A 206 12.63 -7.12 -18.78
N LEU A 207 11.99 -6.47 -17.81
CA LEU A 207 12.68 -5.88 -16.66
C LEU A 207 13.55 -6.92 -15.91
N ARG A 208 13.02 -8.13 -15.67
CA ARG A 208 13.77 -9.24 -15.06
C ARG A 208 15.00 -9.68 -15.88
N SER A 209 15.01 -9.44 -17.19
CA SER A 209 16.10 -9.83 -18.09
C SER A 209 17.22 -8.77 -18.24
N LEU A 210 16.92 -7.51 -17.93
CA LEU A 210 17.88 -6.40 -18.06
C LEU A 210 18.81 -6.31 -16.85
N ARG A 211 20.01 -5.78 -17.04
CA ARG A 211 21.01 -5.57 -15.98
C ARG A 211 21.68 -4.22 -16.12
N GLY A 212 22.19 -3.68 -15.02
CA GLY A 212 22.90 -2.41 -14.97
C GLY A 212 22.05 -1.24 -15.45
N THR A 213 22.64 -0.29 -16.17
CA THR A 213 21.96 0.92 -16.64
C THR A 213 20.71 0.66 -17.48
N GLU A 214 20.66 -0.45 -18.22
CA GLU A 214 19.44 -0.80 -18.97
C GLU A 214 18.28 -1.19 -18.03
N ALA A 215 18.58 -1.88 -16.92
CA ALA A 215 17.59 -2.15 -15.89
C ALA A 215 17.16 -0.85 -15.21
N ASP A 216 18.12 -0.02 -14.81
CA ASP A 216 17.86 1.27 -14.14
C ASP A 216 16.88 2.14 -14.98
N VAL A 217 17.15 2.31 -16.28
CA VAL A 217 16.30 3.12 -17.18
C VAL A 217 14.92 2.49 -17.36
N TYR A 218 14.85 1.18 -17.56
CA TYR A 218 13.59 0.51 -17.84
C TYR A 218 12.69 0.44 -16.60
N PHE A 219 13.28 0.29 -15.41
CA PHE A 219 12.59 0.43 -14.12
C PHE A 219 11.96 1.82 -13.99
N LEU A 220 12.75 2.88 -14.19
CA LEU A 220 12.25 4.26 -14.10
C LEU A 220 11.11 4.52 -15.08
N GLN A 221 11.23 4.02 -16.31
CA GLN A 221 10.20 4.12 -17.34
C GLN A 221 8.87 3.44 -16.92
N LEU A 222 8.95 2.22 -16.39
CA LEU A 222 7.77 1.50 -15.95
C LEU A 222 7.17 2.11 -14.68
N MET A 223 8.01 2.52 -13.73
CA MET A 223 7.57 3.09 -12.46
C MET A 223 6.92 4.46 -12.66
N LEU A 224 7.42 5.29 -13.59
CA LEU A 224 6.76 6.54 -13.96
C LEU A 224 5.32 6.29 -14.42
N ARG A 225 5.16 5.41 -15.41
CA ARG A 225 3.85 5.07 -15.97
C ARG A 225 2.92 4.45 -14.93
N HIS A 226 3.49 3.61 -14.06
CA HIS A 226 2.77 2.96 -12.96
C HIS A 226 2.22 3.99 -11.98
N HIS A 227 3.05 4.93 -11.51
CA HIS A 227 2.64 6.03 -10.64
C HIS A 227 1.59 6.93 -11.29
N GLU A 228 1.80 7.33 -12.54
CA GLU A 228 0.82 8.14 -13.28
C GLU A 228 -0.55 7.44 -13.39
N GLY A 229 -0.56 6.12 -13.56
CA GLY A 229 -1.79 5.32 -13.55
C GLY A 229 -2.46 5.21 -12.18
N GLY A 230 -1.70 5.29 -11.09
CA GLY A 230 -2.22 5.27 -9.73
C GLY A 230 -2.88 6.58 -9.30
N VAL A 231 -2.46 7.72 -9.86
CA VAL A 231 -2.95 9.06 -9.48
C VAL A 231 -4.48 9.18 -9.54
N PRO A 232 -5.17 8.84 -10.64
CA PRO A 232 -6.63 8.92 -10.70
C PRO A 232 -7.34 8.04 -9.66
N MET A 233 -6.77 6.88 -9.33
CA MET A 233 -7.32 5.97 -8.32
C MET A 233 -7.29 6.62 -6.93
N MET A 234 -6.16 7.25 -6.58
CA MET A 234 -5.99 7.94 -5.30
C MET A 234 -6.79 9.22 -5.23
N GLU A 235 -6.92 9.97 -6.32
CA GLU A 235 -7.77 11.17 -6.38
C GLU A 235 -9.24 10.82 -6.11
N TYR A 236 -9.74 9.76 -6.75
CA TYR A 236 -11.11 9.29 -6.51
C TYR A 236 -11.32 8.86 -5.07
N ALA A 237 -10.38 8.08 -4.51
CA ALA A 237 -10.45 7.60 -3.14
C ALA A 237 -10.23 8.68 -2.07
N ALA A 238 -9.56 9.78 -2.41
CA ALA A 238 -9.35 10.92 -1.53
C ALA A 238 -10.58 11.85 -1.45
N ASP A 239 -11.54 11.74 -2.37
CA ASP A 239 -12.72 12.58 -2.43
C ASP A 239 -13.78 12.15 -1.38
N PRO A 240 -14.19 13.04 -0.45
CA PRO A 240 -15.27 12.76 0.51
C PRO A 240 -16.63 12.50 -0.14
N ALA A 241 -16.83 12.85 -1.42
CA ALA A 241 -18.04 12.50 -2.17
C ALA A 241 -18.10 11.00 -2.53
N ASN A 242 -16.94 10.33 -2.59
CA ASN A 242 -16.83 8.94 -3.04
C ASN A 242 -16.57 7.97 -1.87
N VAL A 243 -15.80 8.40 -0.88
CA VAL A 243 -15.36 7.56 0.26
C VAL A 243 -15.75 8.23 1.57
N SER A 244 -16.51 7.53 2.42
CA SER A 244 -16.97 8.08 3.71
C SER A 244 -15.92 7.95 4.81
N GLU A 245 -14.99 7.00 4.68
CA GLU A 245 -14.01 6.62 5.68
C GLU A 245 -12.79 7.57 5.66
N ASP A 246 -12.69 8.44 6.66
CA ASP A 246 -11.60 9.43 6.79
C ASP A 246 -10.20 8.81 6.68
N TYR A 247 -9.98 7.64 7.30
CA TYR A 247 -8.68 6.97 7.28
C TYR A 247 -8.29 6.44 5.89
N VAL A 248 -9.27 6.06 5.06
CA VAL A 248 -9.04 5.67 3.66
C VAL A 248 -8.65 6.91 2.85
N ARG A 249 -9.40 8.00 2.98
CA ARG A 249 -9.11 9.26 2.28
C ARG A 249 -7.75 9.86 2.66
N ASN A 250 -7.41 9.78 3.94
CA ASN A 250 -6.13 10.27 4.45
C ASN A 250 -4.96 9.47 3.88
N LEU A 251 -5.08 8.14 3.78
CA LEU A 251 -4.06 7.33 3.13
C LEU A 251 -3.96 7.67 1.64
N ALA A 252 -5.07 7.72 0.91
CA ALA A 252 -5.07 8.07 -0.52
C ALA A 252 -4.40 9.43 -0.79
N THR A 253 -4.70 10.43 0.05
CA THR A 253 -4.07 11.76 -0.02
C THR A 253 -2.57 11.69 0.23
N ALA A 254 -2.14 10.91 1.23
CA ALA A 254 -0.72 10.75 1.56
C ALA A 254 0.05 10.02 0.46
N MET A 255 -0.52 8.92 -0.07
CA MET A 255 0.05 8.16 -1.19
C MET A 255 0.22 9.04 -2.42
N LYS A 256 -0.81 9.82 -2.78
CA LYS A 256 -0.74 10.75 -3.92
C LYS A 256 0.37 11.78 -3.73
N ALA A 257 0.46 12.39 -2.56
CA ALA A 257 1.48 13.40 -2.28
C ALA A 257 2.91 12.85 -2.33
N THR A 258 3.10 11.57 -2.00
CA THR A 258 4.38 10.86 -2.16
C THR A 258 4.64 10.55 -3.63
N GLN A 259 3.68 9.94 -4.34
CA GLN A 259 3.81 9.60 -5.76
C GLN A 259 4.07 10.82 -6.65
N ASP A 260 3.41 11.96 -6.41
CA ASP A 260 3.64 13.20 -7.18
C ASP A 260 5.12 13.65 -7.10
N LYS A 261 5.76 13.48 -5.93
CA LYS A 261 7.18 13.79 -5.75
C LYS A 261 8.06 12.75 -6.43
N GLU A 262 7.72 11.48 -6.31
CA GLU A 262 8.47 10.39 -6.96
C GLU A 262 8.43 10.52 -8.48
N ILE A 263 7.28 10.86 -9.07
CA ILE A 263 7.12 11.18 -10.50
C ILE A 263 8.15 12.25 -10.91
N THR A 264 8.20 13.37 -10.19
CA THR A 264 9.13 14.48 -10.50
C THR A 264 10.59 14.01 -10.47
N VAL A 265 10.96 13.18 -9.49
CA VAL A 265 12.34 12.67 -9.35
C VAL A 265 12.64 11.62 -10.42
N ILE A 266 11.69 10.76 -10.79
CA ILE A 266 11.83 9.78 -11.86
C ILE A 266 12.02 10.49 -13.20
N GLU A 267 11.21 11.51 -13.51
CA GLU A 267 11.35 12.32 -14.72
C GLU A 267 12.75 12.95 -14.82
N GLN A 268 13.26 13.50 -13.72
CA GLN A 268 14.62 14.04 -13.68
C GLN A 268 15.67 12.95 -13.96
N MET A 269 15.56 11.78 -13.33
CA MET A 269 16.50 10.68 -13.53
C MET A 269 16.47 10.13 -14.96
N LEU A 270 15.30 10.10 -15.60
CA LEU A 270 15.16 9.74 -17.02
C LEU A 270 15.82 10.80 -17.92
N ALA A 271 15.61 12.08 -17.65
CA ALA A 271 16.21 13.18 -18.41
C ALA A 271 17.75 13.17 -18.32
N GLU A 272 18.31 12.95 -17.13
CA GLU A 272 19.76 12.80 -16.91
C GLU A 272 20.37 11.65 -17.72
N ARG A 273 19.56 10.63 -18.03
CA ARG A 273 19.94 9.45 -18.82
C ARG A 273 19.59 9.58 -20.31
N ASN A 274 19.08 10.73 -20.76
CA ASN A 274 18.55 10.94 -22.12
C ASN A 274 17.52 9.87 -22.53
N ALA A 275 16.74 9.39 -21.57
CA ALA A 275 15.69 8.39 -21.79
C ALA A 275 14.31 9.07 -21.80
N ALA A 276 13.45 8.64 -22.73
CA ALA A 276 12.07 9.13 -22.80
C ALA A 276 11.15 8.27 -21.91
N PRO A 277 10.07 8.85 -21.35
CA PRO A 277 8.99 8.09 -20.72
C PRO A 277 8.36 7.05 -21.67
N LEU A 278 7.75 6.01 -21.11
CA LEU A 278 6.86 5.14 -21.86
C LEU A 278 5.49 5.80 -22.03
N PRO A 279 4.77 5.53 -23.13
CA PRO A 279 3.38 5.97 -23.25
C PRO A 279 2.49 5.23 -22.23
N MET A 280 1.43 5.90 -21.78
CA MET A 280 0.34 5.25 -21.04
C MET A 280 -0.28 4.13 -21.90
N ASN A 281 -0.74 3.07 -21.22
CA ASN A 281 -1.42 1.93 -21.80
C ASN A 281 -2.95 2.09 -21.83
#